data_AF-A0AAV3ZV33-F1
#
_entry.id   AF-A0AAV3ZV33-F1
#
_cell.length_a   1.000
_cell.length_b   1.000
_cell.length_c   1.000
_cell.angle_alpha   90.00
_cell.angle_beta   90.00
_cell.angle_gamma   90.00
#
_symmetry.space_group_name_H-M   'P 1'
#
loop_
_entity.id
_entity.type
_entity.pdbx_description
1 polymer ?
#
loop_
_entity_poly.entity_id
_entity_poly.type
_entity_poly.pdbx_seq_one_letter_code
_entity_poly.pdbx_strand_id
1 'polypeptide(L)'
;MKTILTNKHISIETRKRALQCYIEPVLMYGCEAWTISKQVQNKLEATEMWFLRRMLRIPWTAKKTNERVLNDANTRRSLVRTIRKRQATFLGHVMRRGKLEHLVTTGKFEGKRSRGRQRKKKMDGLATWLGPRKVSDILAAVKDRDLWRDMIANAYKQGT
;
A
#
# COMPACT_ATOMS: atom_id res chain seq x y z
N MET A 1 11.91 1.52 -21.09
CA MET A 1 12.16 2.08 -19.73
C MET A 1 13.60 1.98 -19.23
N LYS A 2 14.45 1.02 -19.65
CA LYS A 2 15.86 0.96 -19.24
C LYS A 2 16.58 2.28 -19.54
N THR A 3 16.41 2.81 -20.76
CA THR A 3 16.96 4.08 -21.23
C THR A 3 16.65 5.25 -20.29
N ILE A 4 15.43 5.34 -19.76
CA ILE A 4 15.01 6.43 -18.87
C ILE A 4 15.53 6.20 -17.44
N LEU A 5 15.35 5.00 -16.87
CA LEU A 5 15.69 4.74 -15.47
C LEU A 5 17.21 4.70 -15.22
N THR A 6 18.02 4.35 -16.21
CA THR A 6 19.49 4.24 -16.05
C THR A 6 20.28 5.40 -16.67
N ASN A 7 19.61 6.44 -17.18
CA ASN A 7 20.30 7.59 -17.78
C ASN A 7 21.09 8.40 -16.74
N LYS A 8 22.35 8.74 -17.05
CA LYS A 8 23.21 9.63 -16.25
C LYS A 8 22.76 11.09 -16.30
N HIS A 9 22.26 11.53 -17.44
CA HIS A 9 21.92 12.92 -17.71
C HIS A 9 20.57 13.33 -17.11
N ILE A 10 19.80 12.37 -16.58
CA ILE A 10 18.50 12.62 -15.96
C ILE A 10 18.66 12.55 -14.44
N SER A 11 18.14 13.56 -13.73
CA SER A 11 18.11 13.59 -12.27
C SER A 11 17.39 12.34 -11.72
N ILE A 12 17.77 11.94 -10.50
CA ILE A 12 17.10 10.81 -9.83
C ILE A 12 15.62 11.14 -9.60
N GLU A 13 15.31 12.40 -9.31
CA GLU A 13 13.93 12.84 -9.05
C GLU A 13 13.04 12.71 -10.30
N THR A 14 13.51 13.14 -11.47
CA THR A 14 12.73 12.99 -12.72
C THR A 14 12.50 11.52 -13.05
N ARG A 15 13.48 10.64 -12.78
CA ARG A 15 13.31 9.19 -12.96
C ARG A 15 12.29 8.59 -12.01
N LYS A 16 12.24 9.05 -10.75
CA LYS A 16 11.19 8.65 -9.80
C LYS A 16 9.81 9.11 -10.26
N ARG A 17 9.68 10.37 -10.72
CA ARG A 17 8.42 10.89 -11.25
C ARG A 17 7.94 10.04 -12.44
N ALA A 18 8.83 9.68 -13.36
CA ALA A 18 8.48 8.77 -14.46
C ALA A 18 7.95 7.42 -13.97
N LEU A 19 8.58 6.83 -12.95
CA LEU A 19 8.11 5.59 -12.34
C LEU A 19 6.72 5.75 -11.69
N GLN A 20 6.52 6.84 -10.95
CA GLN A 20 5.25 7.18 -10.31
C GLN A 20 4.12 7.43 -11.32
N CYS A 21 4.43 8.01 -12.49
CA CYS A 21 3.43 8.29 -13.51
C CYS A 21 3.08 7.06 -14.36
N TYR A 22 4.06 6.24 -14.74
CA TYR A 22 3.85 5.18 -15.73
C TYR A 22 3.73 3.79 -15.11
N ILE A 23 4.51 3.46 -14.08
CA ILE A 23 4.56 2.11 -13.51
C ILE A 23 3.61 1.98 -12.34
N GLU A 24 3.61 2.94 -11.41
CA GLU A 24 2.80 2.85 -10.19
C GLU A 24 1.29 2.68 -10.45
N PRO A 25 0.66 3.35 -11.43
CA PRO A 25 -0.76 3.13 -11.70
C PRO A 25 -1.06 1.71 -12.17
N VAL A 26 -0.18 1.13 -13.00
CA VAL A 26 -0.30 -0.25 -13.49
C VAL A 26 -0.09 -1.23 -12.33
N LEU A 27 0.92 -1.00 -11.49
CA LEU A 27 1.24 -1.86 -10.35
C LEU A 27 0.14 -1.83 -9.27
N MET A 28 -0.49 -0.68 -9.08
CA MET A 28 -1.56 -0.47 -8.08
C MET A 28 -2.96 -0.67 -8.67
N TYR A 29 -3.08 -1.17 -9.89
CA TYR A 29 -4.38 -1.36 -10.53
C TYR A 29 -5.24 -2.34 -9.71
N GLY A 30 -6.46 -1.91 -9.36
CA GLY A 30 -7.40 -2.72 -8.56
C GLY A 30 -6.93 -3.02 -7.13
N CYS A 31 -5.90 -2.34 -6.62
CA CYS A 31 -5.33 -2.64 -5.30
C CYS A 31 -6.33 -2.44 -4.14
N GLU A 32 -7.40 -1.69 -4.38
CA GLU A 32 -8.52 -1.46 -3.47
C GLU A 32 -9.22 -2.77 -3.07
N ALA A 33 -9.31 -3.74 -3.97
CA ALA A 33 -9.94 -5.03 -3.72
C ALA A 33 -8.98 -6.07 -3.12
N TRP A 34 -7.67 -5.80 -3.13
CA TRP A 34 -6.67 -6.80 -2.75
C TRP A 34 -6.66 -7.11 -1.26
N THR A 35 -6.45 -8.38 -0.94
CA THR A 35 -6.03 -8.79 0.41
C THR A 35 -4.51 -8.85 0.46
N ILE A 36 -3.89 -7.87 1.11
CA ILE A 36 -2.42 -7.81 1.23
C ILE A 36 -1.95 -8.86 2.24
N SER A 37 -1.53 -10.02 1.72
CA SER A 37 -0.81 -11.03 2.50
C SER A 37 0.63 -10.57 2.74
N LYS A 38 1.33 -11.22 3.69
CA LYS A 38 2.74 -10.93 3.95
C LYS A 38 3.62 -11.21 2.71
N GLN A 39 3.28 -12.22 1.92
CA GLN A 39 3.97 -12.53 0.68
C GLN A 39 3.80 -11.42 -0.36
N VAL A 40 2.57 -10.91 -0.54
CA VAL A 40 2.31 -9.79 -1.46
C VAL A 40 3.03 -8.53 -0.97
N GLN A 41 2.98 -8.24 0.33
CA GLN A 41 3.71 -7.11 0.91
C GLN A 41 5.22 -7.22 0.62
N ASN A 42 5.84 -8.38 0.87
CA ASN A 42 7.26 -8.58 0.61
C ASN A 42 7.60 -8.43 -0.88
N LYS A 43 6.74 -8.91 -1.78
CA LYS A 43 6.91 -8.71 -3.23
C LYS A 43 6.87 -7.22 -3.60
N LEU A 44 5.91 -6.46 -3.06
CA LEU A 44 5.79 -5.03 -3.30
C LEU A 44 7.02 -4.26 -2.79
N GLU A 45 7.48 -4.56 -1.58
CA GLU A 45 8.70 -3.96 -1.02
C GLU A 45 9.94 -4.33 -1.85
N ALA A 46 10.04 -5.57 -2.33
CA ALA A 46 11.12 -6.00 -3.22
C ALA A 46 11.07 -5.27 -4.56
N THR A 47 9.89 -5.04 -5.13
CA THR A 47 9.73 -4.27 -6.38
C THR A 47 10.18 -2.83 -6.22
N GLU A 48 9.81 -2.13 -5.13
CA GLU A 48 10.31 -0.78 -4.83
C GLU A 48 11.84 -0.76 -4.75
N MET A 49 12.43 -1.70 -4.00
CA MET A 49 13.89 -1.79 -3.86
C MET A 49 14.57 -2.08 -5.20
N TRP A 50 13.98 -2.92 -6.05
CA TRP A 50 14.50 -3.22 -7.37
C TRP A 50 14.56 -1.96 -8.25
N PHE A 51 13.49 -1.17 -8.28
CA PHE A 51 13.46 0.09 -9.02
C PHE A 51 14.49 1.09 -8.50
N LEU A 52 14.61 1.25 -7.17
CA LEU A 52 15.60 2.15 -6.56
C LEU A 52 17.04 1.74 -6.92
N ARG A 53 17.37 0.45 -6.79
CA ARG A 53 18.70 -0.08 -7.16
C ARG A 53 18.99 0.12 -8.64
N ARG A 54 17.98 -0.06 -9.51
CA ARG A 54 18.09 0.17 -10.95
C ARG A 54 18.38 1.63 -11.27
N MET A 55 17.66 2.56 -10.64
CA MET A 55 17.87 4.01 -10.82
C MET A 55 19.23 4.46 -10.30
N LEU A 56 19.66 3.97 -9.15
CA LEU A 56 20.99 4.26 -8.61
C LEU A 56 22.11 3.51 -9.34
N ARG A 57 21.77 2.56 -10.22
CA ARG A 57 22.69 1.70 -10.98
C ARG A 57 23.65 0.93 -10.07
N ILE A 58 23.15 0.48 -8.93
CA ILE A 58 23.92 -0.30 -7.96
C ILE A 58 24.06 -1.73 -8.52
N PRO A 59 25.29 -2.21 -8.77
CA PRO A 59 25.48 -3.59 -9.20
C PRO A 59 25.17 -4.53 -8.03
N TRP A 60 24.77 -5.76 -8.36
CA TRP A 60 24.46 -6.76 -7.34
C TRP A 60 25.69 -7.13 -6.48
N THR A 61 26.90 -7.01 -7.06
CA THR A 61 28.19 -7.27 -6.39
C THR A 61 28.48 -6.29 -5.25
N ALA A 62 27.88 -5.10 -5.25
CA ALA A 62 28.13 -4.09 -4.22
C ALA A 62 27.59 -4.47 -2.84
N LYS A 63 26.74 -5.51 -2.73
CA LYS A 63 26.15 -6.02 -1.47
C LYS A 63 25.60 -4.93 -0.53
N LYS A 64 25.14 -3.79 -1.08
CA LYS A 64 24.60 -2.67 -0.28
C LYS A 64 23.32 -3.08 0.44
N THR A 65 23.22 -2.69 1.72
CA THR A 65 22.01 -2.88 2.53
C THR A 65 20.82 -2.07 1.98
N ASN A 66 19.60 -2.52 2.26
CA ASN A 66 18.40 -1.82 1.77
C ASN A 66 18.25 -0.41 2.37
N GLU A 67 18.66 -0.23 3.63
CA GLU A 67 18.65 1.06 4.31
C GLU A 67 19.58 2.07 3.61
N ARG A 68 20.80 1.63 3.24
CA ARG A 68 21.73 2.49 2.52
C ARG A 68 21.19 2.89 1.15
N VAL A 69 20.50 1.99 0.45
CA VAL A 69 19.86 2.30 -0.84
C VAL A 69 18.73 3.34 -0.68
N LEU A 70 17.96 3.27 0.41
CA LEU A 70 16.91 4.25 0.71
C LEU A 70 17.49 5.63 1.06
N ASN A 71 18.58 5.65 1.83
CA ASN A 71 19.32 6.87 2.17
C ASN A 71 19.97 7.51 0.94
N ASP A 72 20.66 6.72 0.11
CA ASP A 72 21.27 7.18 -1.16
C ASP A 72 20.19 7.75 -2.11
N ALA A 73 18.97 7.19 -2.08
CA ALA A 73 17.85 7.70 -2.85
C ALA A 73 17.11 8.86 -2.16
N ASN A 74 17.42 9.21 -0.91
CA ASN A 74 16.63 10.13 -0.07
C ASN A 74 15.13 9.85 -0.15
N THR A 75 14.72 8.59 0.06
CA THR A 75 13.32 8.17 -0.09
C THR A 75 12.97 7.06 0.89
N ARG A 76 11.71 7.06 1.35
CA ARG A 76 11.13 6.01 2.17
C ARG A 76 10.21 5.12 1.33
N ARG A 77 10.05 3.87 1.75
CA ARG A 77 9.08 2.95 1.15
C ARG A 77 7.68 3.55 1.23
N SER A 78 6.98 3.59 0.12
CA SER A 78 5.73 4.35 -0.01
C SER A 78 4.60 3.54 -0.61
N LEU A 79 4.90 2.53 -1.43
CA LEU A 79 3.93 1.81 -2.25
C LEU A 79 2.87 1.10 -1.41
N VAL A 80 3.29 0.32 -0.41
CA VAL A 80 2.35 -0.37 0.49
C VAL A 80 1.46 0.63 1.22
N ARG A 81 2.01 1.77 1.64
CA ARG A 81 1.27 2.83 2.31
C ARG A 81 0.27 3.52 1.37
N THR A 82 0.67 3.79 0.14
CA THR A 82 -0.21 4.35 -0.91
C THR A 82 -1.36 3.39 -1.20
N ILE A 83 -1.09 2.09 -1.31
CA ILE A 83 -2.12 1.06 -1.48
C ILE A 83 -3.07 1.05 -0.28
N ARG A 84 -2.56 1.07 0.96
CA ARG A 84 -3.39 1.10 2.18
C ARG A 84 -4.28 2.34 2.23
N LYS A 85 -3.74 3.51 1.86
CA LYS A 85 -4.51 4.76 1.73
C LYS A 85 -5.64 4.61 0.72
N ARG A 86 -5.36 4.09 -0.50
CA ARG A 86 -6.39 3.84 -1.52
C ARG A 86 -7.46 2.87 -1.01
N GLN A 87 -7.06 1.77 -0.37
CA GLN A 87 -7.98 0.80 0.23
C GLN A 87 -8.91 1.43 1.27
N ALA A 88 -8.39 2.30 2.13
CA ALA A 88 -9.16 2.99 3.16
C ALA A 88 -10.09 4.06 2.58
N THR A 89 -9.62 4.84 1.60
CA THR A 89 -10.46 5.81 0.88
C THR A 89 -11.62 5.12 0.17
N PHE A 90 -11.33 4.03 -0.55
CA PHE A 90 -12.34 3.23 -1.25
C PHE A 90 -13.34 2.60 -0.29
N LEU A 91 -12.87 2.02 0.83
CA LEU A 91 -13.75 1.52 1.89
C LEU A 91 -14.70 2.61 2.38
N GLY A 92 -14.18 3.80 2.63
CA GLY A 92 -15.00 4.94 3.06
C GLY A 92 -16.08 5.31 2.05
N HIS A 93 -15.74 5.31 0.77
CA HIS A 93 -16.69 5.58 -0.31
C HIS A 93 -17.80 4.52 -0.37
N VAL A 94 -17.43 3.23 -0.39
CA VAL A 94 -18.37 2.10 -0.48
C VAL A 94 -19.34 2.09 0.69
N MET A 95 -18.84 2.25 1.92
CA MET A 95 -19.66 2.20 3.13
C MET A 95 -20.67 3.35 3.19
N ARG A 96 -20.31 4.55 2.74
CA ARG A 96 -21.23 5.70 2.73
C ARG A 96 -22.25 5.65 1.61
N ARG A 97 -21.97 4.93 0.51
CA ARG A 97 -22.92 4.72 -0.59
C ARG A 97 -24.06 3.76 -0.22
N GLY A 98 -23.85 2.86 0.74
CA GLY A 98 -24.89 1.99 1.30
C GLY A 98 -25.41 0.89 0.37
N LYS A 99 -24.74 0.61 -0.76
CA LYS A 99 -25.14 -0.45 -1.71
C LYS A 99 -24.59 -1.82 -1.32
N LEU A 100 -24.99 -2.86 -2.05
CA LEU A 100 -24.59 -4.27 -1.83
C LEU A 100 -23.07 -4.50 -1.80
N GLU A 101 -22.30 -3.62 -2.47
CA GLU A 101 -20.84 -3.58 -2.49
C GLU A 101 -20.20 -3.57 -1.08
N HIS A 102 -20.89 -3.01 -0.08
CA HIS A 102 -20.37 -2.97 1.30
C HIS A 102 -20.31 -4.36 1.95
N LEU A 103 -21.25 -5.27 1.62
CA LEU A 103 -21.26 -6.64 2.13
C LEU A 103 -20.05 -7.42 1.61
N VAL A 104 -19.81 -7.32 0.31
CA VAL A 104 -18.65 -7.94 -0.37
C VAL A 104 -17.35 -7.40 0.21
N THR A 105 -17.26 -6.08 0.41
CA THR A 105 -16.04 -5.42 0.89
C THR A 105 -15.74 -5.74 2.36
N THR A 106 -16.77 -5.82 3.21
CA THR A 106 -16.62 -6.14 4.63
C THR A 106 -16.37 -7.64 4.86
N GLY A 107 -16.84 -8.49 3.94
CA GLY A 107 -16.71 -9.95 4.03
C GLY A 107 -17.51 -10.55 5.18
N LYS A 108 -18.59 -9.88 5.59
CA LYS A 108 -19.59 -10.39 6.55
C LYS A 108 -20.60 -11.25 5.78
N PHE A 109 -20.23 -12.49 5.54
CA PHE A 109 -21.13 -13.51 5.03
C PHE A 109 -21.61 -14.38 6.19
N GLU A 110 -22.86 -14.83 6.13
CA GLU A 110 -23.39 -15.77 7.10
C GLU A 110 -22.67 -17.12 6.97
N GLY A 111 -22.24 -17.68 8.11
CA GLY A 111 -21.53 -18.96 8.15
C GLY A 111 -20.31 -18.97 9.07
N LYS A 112 -19.87 -20.19 9.42
CA LYS A 112 -18.65 -20.41 10.21
C LYS A 112 -17.46 -20.64 9.26
N ARG A 113 -16.33 -20.01 9.55
CA ARG A 113 -15.08 -20.26 8.81
C ARG A 113 -14.51 -21.62 9.20
N SER A 114 -13.76 -22.23 8.28
CA SER A 114 -13.04 -23.48 8.54
C SER A 114 -12.11 -23.35 9.75
N ARG A 115 -11.99 -24.44 10.52
CA ARG A 115 -11.00 -24.56 11.59
C ARG A 115 -9.59 -24.66 11.01
N GLY A 116 -8.58 -24.21 11.76
CA GLY A 116 -7.17 -24.16 11.34
C GLY A 116 -6.71 -22.77 10.93
N ARG A 117 -5.67 -22.69 10.07
CA ARG A 117 -5.07 -21.41 9.66
C ARG A 117 -6.00 -20.64 8.72
N GLN A 118 -6.76 -19.71 9.27
CA GLN A 118 -7.68 -18.87 8.50
C GLN A 118 -6.92 -17.93 7.56
N ARG A 119 -7.44 -17.75 6.34
CA ARG A 119 -6.95 -16.72 5.41
C ARG A 119 -7.19 -15.34 6.00
N LYS A 120 -6.18 -14.46 5.90
CA LYS A 120 -6.29 -13.05 6.31
C LYS A 120 -7.42 -12.36 5.54
N LYS A 121 -8.14 -11.45 6.19
CA LYS A 121 -9.11 -10.57 5.52
C LYS A 121 -8.45 -9.23 5.19
N LYS A 122 -8.99 -8.55 4.18
CA LYS A 122 -8.64 -7.15 3.89
C LYS A 122 -8.87 -6.25 5.13
N MET A 123 -10.02 -6.42 5.80
CA MET A 123 -10.39 -5.64 6.99
C MET A 123 -9.40 -5.82 8.15
N ASP A 124 -8.93 -7.04 8.42
CA ASP A 124 -7.95 -7.30 9.48
C ASP A 124 -6.63 -6.55 9.20
N GLY A 125 -6.22 -6.50 7.92
CA GLY A 125 -5.04 -5.77 7.49
C GLY A 125 -5.19 -4.25 7.61
N LEU A 126 -6.38 -3.71 7.32
CA LEU A 126 -6.69 -2.29 7.51
C LEU A 126 -6.79 -1.92 8.99
N ALA A 127 -7.38 -2.79 9.80
CA ALA A 127 -7.46 -2.62 11.25
C ALA A 127 -6.10 -2.61 11.92
N THR A 128 -5.16 -3.42 11.42
CA THR A 128 -3.77 -3.35 11.89
C THR A 128 -3.11 -2.02 11.51
N TRP A 129 -3.43 -1.48 10.33
CA TRP A 129 -2.79 -0.27 9.79
C TRP A 129 -3.33 1.04 10.37
N LEU A 130 -4.63 1.14 10.67
CA LEU A 130 -5.29 2.33 11.22
C LEU A 130 -5.11 2.49 12.75
N GLY A 131 -4.17 1.74 13.33
CA GLY A 131 -4.05 1.51 14.76
C GLY A 131 -4.93 0.33 15.18
N PRO A 132 -4.42 -0.61 16.02
CA PRO A 132 -5.09 -1.86 16.36
C PRO A 132 -6.46 -1.61 16.97
N ARG A 133 -7.50 -1.69 16.13
CA ARG A 133 -8.91 -1.43 16.46
C ARG A 133 -9.76 -2.62 16.05
N LYS A 134 -10.93 -2.76 16.69
CA LYS A 134 -11.90 -3.77 16.24
C LYS A 134 -12.49 -3.31 14.91
N VAL A 135 -12.87 -4.29 14.07
CA VAL A 135 -13.49 -4.02 12.77
C VAL A 135 -14.82 -3.26 12.94
N SER A 136 -15.56 -3.49 14.03
CA SER A 136 -16.77 -2.72 14.40
C SER A 136 -16.50 -1.22 14.47
N ASP A 137 -15.42 -0.85 15.15
CA ASP A 137 -15.10 0.55 15.46
C ASP A 137 -14.70 1.28 14.19
N ILE A 138 -13.99 0.59 13.30
CA ILE A 138 -13.64 1.09 11.96
C ILE A 138 -14.91 1.34 11.14
N LEU A 139 -15.87 0.41 11.16
CA LEU A 139 -17.12 0.56 10.41
C LEU A 139 -17.99 1.72 10.95
N ALA A 140 -17.94 1.98 12.25
CA ALA A 140 -18.59 3.15 12.85
C ALA A 140 -17.89 4.45 12.43
N ALA A 141 -16.55 4.50 12.55
CA ALA A 141 -15.72 5.64 12.19
C ALA A 141 -15.84 6.05 10.72
N VAL A 142 -16.04 5.09 9.81
CA VAL A 142 -16.18 5.34 8.37
C VAL A 142 -17.42 6.20 8.02
N LYS A 143 -18.46 6.17 8.86
CA LYS A 143 -19.68 6.96 8.63
C LYS A 143 -19.41 8.45 8.70
N ASP A 144 -18.57 8.86 9.65
CA ASP A 144 -18.10 10.23 9.79
C ASP A 144 -16.98 10.50 8.77
N ARG A 145 -17.22 11.47 7.87
CA ARG A 145 -16.30 11.76 6.78
C ARG A 145 -15.01 12.42 7.27
N ASP A 146 -15.10 13.29 8.26
CA ASP A 146 -13.97 14.12 8.69
C ASP A 146 -13.10 13.31 9.64
N LEU A 147 -13.72 12.60 10.60
CA LEU A 147 -13.02 11.63 11.44
C LEU A 147 -12.31 10.56 10.60
N TRP A 148 -12.94 10.05 9.53
CA TRP A 148 -12.30 9.06 8.65
C TRP A 148 -11.11 9.62 7.88
N ARG A 149 -11.20 10.86 7.40
CA ARG A 149 -10.09 11.54 6.72
C ARG A 149 -8.90 11.74 7.65
N ASP A 150 -9.16 12.17 8.87
CA ASP A 150 -8.12 12.39 9.88
C ASP A 150 -7.44 11.08 10.29
N MET A 151 -8.21 10.00 10.47
CA MET A 151 -7.66 8.68 10.73
C MET A 151 -6.72 8.21 9.61
N ILE A 152 -7.11 8.38 8.35
CA ILE A 152 -6.27 8.02 7.20
C ILE A 152 -5.01 8.90 7.17
N ALA A 153 -5.13 10.20 7.42
CA ALA A 153 -4.00 11.13 7.43
C ALA A 153 -3.00 10.76 8.53
N ASN A 154 -3.49 10.44 9.74
CA ASN A 154 -2.67 10.05 10.88
C ASN A 154 -1.95 8.71 10.62
N ALA A 155 -2.65 7.69 10.11
CA ALA A 155 -2.04 6.41 9.75
C ALA A 155 -1.01 6.55 8.61
N TYR A 156 -1.19 7.51 7.71
CA TYR A 156 -0.23 7.82 6.67
C TYR A 156 1.04 8.50 7.22
N LYS A 157 0.88 9.39 8.21
CA LYS A 157 1.96 10.13 8.88
C LYS A 157 2.79 9.24 9.83
N GLN A 158 2.18 8.32 10.59
CA GLN A 158 2.88 7.47 11.57
C GLN A 158 3.98 6.55 11.00
N GLY A 159 4.11 6.44 9.68
CA GLY A 159 5.23 5.73 9.02
C GLY A 159 6.43 6.62 8.69
N THR A 160 6.55 7.81 9.29
CA THR A 160 7.73 8.68 9.18
C THR A 160 8.70 8.47 10.32
#